data_AF-A0A5D2KFN1-F1
#
_entry.id   AF-A0A5D2KFN1-F1
#
_cell.length_a   1.000
_cell.length_b   1.000
_cell.length_c   1.000
_cell.angle_alpha   90.00
_cell.angle_beta   90.00
_cell.angle_gamma   90.00
#
_symmetry.space_group_name_H-M   'P 1'
#
loop_
_entity.id
_entity.type
_entity.pdbx_description
1 polymer ?
#
loop_
_entity_poly.entity_id
_entity_poly.type
_entity_poly.pdbx_seq_one_letter_code
_entity_poly.pdbx_strand_id
1 'polypeptide(L)'
;TQCSHFVPTAINVAIKELISVATPGQVDWKYLDRGKQSTKSAILMNLESGMVALEDIAKQVSTYGERYDCLQGSYLSFIARDMTVLVSCFS
;
A
#
# COMPACT_ATOMS: atom_id res chain seq x y z
N THR A 1 9.81 3.86 -35.31
CA THR A 1 8.45 3.83 -34.72
C THR A 1 8.14 2.46 -34.10
N GLN A 2 8.85 2.08 -33.02
CA GLN A 2 8.59 0.82 -32.28
C GLN A 2 7.69 1.03 -31.04
N CYS A 3 7.74 2.22 -30.41
CA CYS A 3 6.93 2.52 -29.22
C CYS A 3 5.41 2.49 -29.47
N SER A 4 4.93 2.85 -30.67
CA SER A 4 3.49 2.87 -30.98
C SER A 4 2.83 1.49 -30.93
N HIS A 5 3.57 0.42 -31.21
CA HIS A 5 3.09 -0.95 -31.10
C HIS A 5 3.17 -1.51 -29.67
N PHE A 6 4.02 -0.93 -28.83
CA PHE A 6 4.18 -1.34 -27.44
C PHE A 6 3.13 -0.72 -26.51
N VAL A 7 2.69 0.51 -26.78
CA VAL A 7 1.72 1.24 -25.94
C VAL A 7 0.42 0.44 -25.71
N PRO A 8 -0.26 -0.11 -26.74
CA PRO A 8 -1.48 -0.90 -26.52
C PRO A 8 -1.23 -2.14 -25.65
N THR A 9 -0.07 -2.79 -25.81
CA THR A 9 0.32 -3.96 -25.03
C THR A 9 0.56 -3.60 -23.57
N ALA A 10 1.28 -2.51 -23.29
CA ALA A 10 1.54 -2.05 -21.93
C ALA A 10 0.23 -1.68 -21.19
N ILE A 11 -0.69 -0.99 -21.88
CA ILE A 11 -2.02 -0.67 -21.35
C ILE A 11 -2.77 -1.97 -21.01
N ASN A 12 -2.79 -2.94 -21.91
CA ASN A 12 -3.47 -4.21 -21.68
C ASN A 12 -2.88 -5.00 -20.50
N VAL A 13 -1.56 -4.96 -20.32
CA VAL A 13 -0.91 -5.56 -19.13
C VAL A 13 -1.35 -4.84 -17.86
N ALA A 14 -1.30 -3.51 -17.81
CA ALA A 14 -1.73 -2.75 -16.63
C ALA A 14 -3.20 -3.00 -16.26
N ILE A 15 -4.08 -3.08 -17.26
CA ILE A 15 -5.50 -3.43 -17.06
C ILE A 15 -5.64 -4.84 -16.46
N LYS A 16 -4.93 -5.83 -17.00
CA LYS A 16 -4.98 -7.21 -16.49
C LYS A 16 -4.49 -7.31 -15.06
N GLU A 17 -3.39 -6.65 -14.72
CA GLU A 17 -2.87 -6.63 -13.35
C GLU A 17 -3.85 -5.95 -12.39
N LEU A 18 -4.45 -4.83 -12.79
CA LEU A 18 -5.43 -4.11 -11.95
C LEU A 18 -6.69 -4.94 -11.69
N ILE A 19 -7.19 -5.65 -12.71
CA ILE A 19 -8.32 -6.58 -12.57
C ILE A 19 -7.93 -7.76 -11.67
N SER A 20 -6.73 -8.31 -11.85
CA SER A 20 -6.21 -9.42 -11.04
C SER A 20 -6.16 -9.04 -9.55
N VAL A 21 -5.63 -7.86 -9.20
CA VAL A 21 -5.58 -7.38 -7.81
C VAL A 21 -6.98 -7.17 -7.22
N ALA A 22 -7.96 -6.76 -8.04
CA ALA A 22 -9.34 -6.56 -7.60
C ALA A 22 -10.16 -7.85 -7.54
N THR A 23 -9.69 -8.94 -8.14
CA THR A 23 -10.43 -10.21 -8.18
C THR A 23 -10.06 -11.07 -6.96
N PRO A 24 -11.04 -11.47 -6.12
CA PRO A 24 -10.77 -12.31 -4.96
C PRO A 24 -10.05 -13.61 -5.33
N GLY A 25 -9.02 -13.95 -4.55
CA GLY A 25 -8.25 -15.19 -4.73
C GLY A 25 -7.23 -15.19 -5.88
N GLN A 26 -7.11 -14.12 -6.67
CA GLN A 26 -6.07 -13.98 -7.71
C GLN A 26 -4.74 -13.44 -7.17
N VAL A 27 -4.73 -12.90 -5.94
CA VAL A 27 -3.51 -12.46 -5.25
C VAL A 27 -2.91 -13.62 -4.45
N ASP A 28 -1.68 -14.02 -4.78
CA ASP A 28 -0.95 -15.02 -4.00
C ASP A 28 -0.52 -14.46 -2.63
N TRP A 29 -0.88 -15.19 -1.58
CA TRP A 29 -0.59 -14.91 -0.18
C TRP A 29 0.89 -14.61 0.10
N LYS A 30 1.82 -15.24 -0.63
CA LYS A 30 3.26 -15.00 -0.49
C LYS A 30 3.63 -13.56 -0.86
N TYR A 31 3.03 -13.02 -1.92
CA TYR A 31 3.29 -11.63 -2.33
C TYR A 31 2.54 -10.64 -1.43
N LEU A 32 1.34 -11.01 -0.94
CA LEU A 32 0.62 -10.21 0.04
C LEU A 32 1.39 -10.07 1.36
N ASP A 33 1.90 -11.18 1.91
CA ASP A 33 2.67 -11.16 3.16
C ASP A 33 3.98 -10.36 3.01
N ARG A 34 4.68 -10.56 1.88
CA ARG A 34 5.85 -9.74 1.55
C ARG A 34 5.49 -8.25 1.47
N GLY A 35 4.40 -7.91 0.78
CA GLY A 35 3.92 -6.54 0.66
C GLY A 35 3.69 -5.90 2.03
N LYS A 36 3.01 -6.63 2.94
CA LYS A 36 2.80 -6.19 4.32
C LYS A 36 4.09 -5.87 5.06
N GLN A 37 5.07 -6.78 5.01
CA GLN A 37 6.35 -6.57 5.69
C GLN A 37 7.15 -5.43 5.06
N SER A 38 7.18 -5.34 3.73
CA SER A 38 7.85 -4.25 3.02
C SER A 38 7.26 -2.89 3.36
N THR A 39 5.92 -2.75 3.39
CA THR A 39 5.24 -1.51 3.77
C THR A 39 5.55 -1.15 5.22
N LYS A 40 5.51 -2.11 6.14
CA LYS A 40 5.86 -1.89 7.55
C LYS A 40 7.29 -1.36 7.70
N SER A 41 8.25 -2.01 7.05
CA SER A 41 9.65 -1.59 7.10
C SER A 41 9.85 -0.20 6.50
N ALA A 42 9.23 0.10 5.36
CA ALA A 42 9.35 1.41 4.71
C ALA A 42 8.83 2.55 5.60
N ILE A 43 7.69 2.34 6.27
CA ILE A 43 7.15 3.34 7.23
C ILE A 43 8.12 3.56 8.38
N LEU A 44 8.59 2.47 9.01
CA LEU A 44 9.50 2.58 10.15
C LEU A 44 10.81 3.27 9.78
N MET A 45 11.43 2.89 8.66
CA MET A 45 12.67 3.50 8.17
C MET A 45 12.50 4.99 7.84
N ASN A 46 11.37 5.37 7.25
CA ASN A 46 11.12 6.78 6.94
C ASN A 46 10.98 7.63 8.22
N LEU A 47 10.37 7.08 9.26
CA LEU A 47 10.16 7.78 10.53
C LEU A 47 11.42 7.87 11.40
N GLU A 48 12.50 7.14 11.08
CA GLU A 48 13.83 7.38 11.68
C GLU A 48 14.39 8.75 11.31
N SER A 49 13.95 9.32 10.17
CA SER A 49 14.29 10.68 9.78
C SER A 49 13.46 11.70 10.58
N GLY A 50 14.13 12.52 11.39
CA GLY A 50 13.46 13.55 12.20
C GLY A 50 12.63 14.55 11.38
N MET A 51 13.06 14.89 10.16
CA MET A 51 12.30 15.78 9.27
C MET A 51 10.98 15.14 8.84
N VAL A 52 11.02 13.88 8.40
CA VAL A 52 9.83 13.14 7.95
C VAL A 52 8.89 12.88 9.13
N ALA A 53 9.42 12.56 10.31
CA ALA A 53 8.62 12.39 11.51
C ALA A 53 7.86 13.67 11.91
N LEU A 54 8.47 14.85 11.80
CA LEU A 54 7.80 16.12 12.07
C LEU A 54 6.69 16.41 11.05
N GLU A 55 6.95 16.16 9.77
CA GLU A 55 5.95 16.32 8.72
C GLU A 55 4.75 15.37 8.92
N ASP A 56 5.01 14.11 9.29
CA ASP A 56 3.98 13.12 9.61
C ASP A 56 3.10 13.60 10.78
N ILE A 57 3.70 14.09 11.88
CA ILE A 57 2.96 14.66 13.02
C ILE A 57 2.05 15.80 12.55
N ALA A 58 2.60 16.76 11.81
CA ALA A 58 1.85 17.93 11.36
C ALA A 58 0.68 17.53 10.45
N LYS A 59 0.91 16.60 9.51
CA LYS A 59 -0.14 16.11 8.61
C LYS A 59 -1.23 15.34 9.34
N GLN A 60 -0.87 14.45 10.26
CA GLN A 60 -1.86 13.67 11.01
C GLN A 60 -2.72 14.56 11.91
N VAL A 61 -2.11 15.49 12.66
CA VAL A 61 -2.86 16.44 13.49
C VAL A 61 -3.75 17.33 12.64
N SER A 62 -3.27 17.79 11.47
CA SER A 62 -4.09 18.61 10.56
C SER A 62 -5.26 17.84 9.96
N THR A 63 -5.06 16.56 9.62
CA THR A 63 -6.08 15.74 8.93
C THR A 63 -7.08 15.14 9.90
N TYR A 64 -6.62 14.64 11.05
CA TYR A 64 -7.42 13.86 11.99
C TYR A 64 -7.64 14.56 13.34
N GLY A 65 -7.00 15.70 13.58
CA GLY A 65 -7.06 16.42 14.87
C GLY A 65 -6.12 15.85 15.94
N GLU A 66 -5.57 14.66 15.73
CA GLU A 66 -4.66 13.99 16.64
C GLU A 66 -3.61 13.19 15.86
N ARG A 67 -2.56 12.74 16.56
CA ARG A 67 -1.56 11.85 16.00
C ARG A 67 -1.86 10.42 16.44
N TYR A 68 -1.98 9.51 15.47
CA TYR A 68 -2.03 8.08 15.74
C TYR A 68 -0.60 7.55 15.89
N ASP A 69 -0.36 6.77 16.94
CA ASP A 69 0.97 6.26 17.22
C ASP A 69 1.36 5.17 16.19
N CYS A 70 2.51 5.36 15.54
CA CYS A 70 3.02 4.45 14.53
C CYS A 70 3.54 3.13 15.14
N LEU A 71 3.88 3.15 16.44
CA LEU A 71 4.35 1.98 17.18
C LEU A 71 3.22 1.18 17.80
N GLN A 72 2.00 1.73 17.84
CA GLN A 72 0.85 0.96 18.25
C GLN A 72 0.60 -0.08 17.17
N GLY A 73 0.89 -1.35 17.49
CA GLY A 73 0.79 -2.47 16.56
C GLY A 73 -0.57 -2.58 15.85
N SER A 74 -1.59 -1.88 16.35
CA SER A 74 -2.89 -1.68 15.71
C SER A 74 -2.82 -0.91 14.39
N TYR A 75 -2.01 0.15 14.23
CA TYR A 75 -2.05 1.00 13.02
C TYR A 75 -1.42 0.32 11.80
N LEU A 76 -0.24 -0.28 11.97
CA LEU A 76 0.42 -1.06 10.92
C LEU A 76 -0.32 -2.37 10.61
N SER A 77 -0.94 -3.00 11.63
CA SER A 77 -1.83 -4.13 11.39
C SER A 77 -3.14 -3.71 10.74
N PHE A 78 -3.62 -2.49 10.95
CA PHE A 78 -4.78 -1.93 10.24
C PHE A 78 -4.47 -1.75 8.76
N ILE A 79 -3.33 -1.14 8.40
CA ILE A 79 -2.89 -1.02 7.00
C ILE A 79 -2.73 -2.41 6.35
N ALA A 80 -2.12 -3.35 7.06
CA ALA A 80 -1.97 -4.73 6.58
C ALA A 80 -3.32 -5.45 6.44
N ARG A 81 -4.24 -5.21 7.37
CA ARG A 81 -5.58 -5.78 7.37
C ARG A 81 -6.42 -5.18 6.26
N ASP A 82 -6.36 -3.87 6.02
CA ASP A 82 -6.98 -3.21 4.88
C ASP A 82 -6.44 -3.73 3.56
N MET A 83 -5.12 -3.97 3.40
CA MET A 83 -4.59 -4.67 2.21
C MET A 83 -5.19 -6.07 2.03
N THR A 84 -5.63 -6.72 3.10
CA THR A 84 -6.29 -8.05 3.04
C THR A 84 -7.79 -7.90 2.75
N VAL A 85 -8.43 -6.90 3.37
CA VAL A 85 -9.86 -6.59 3.22
C VAL A 85 -10.15 -6.06 1.82
N LEU A 86 -9.27 -5.25 1.23
CA LEU A 86 -9.38 -4.80 -0.17
C LEU A 86 -9.43 -6.00 -1.13
N VAL A 87 -8.64 -7.05 -0.88
CA VAL A 87 -8.64 -8.28 -1.70
C VAL A 87 -9.87 -9.15 -1.45
N SER A 88 -10.55 -9.01 -0.31
CA SER A 88 -11.72 -9.83 0.07
C SER A 88 -13.08 -9.14 -0.07
N CYS A 89 -13.14 -7.81 -0.03
CA CYS A 89 -14.38 -7.00 -0.15
C CYS A 89 -14.85 -6.76 -1.58
N PHE A 90 -14.08 -7.12 -2.60
CA PHE A 90 -14.56 -7.23 -3.98
C PHE A 90 -15.18 -8.61 -4.29
N SER A 91 -15.61 -9.36 -3.25
CA SER A 91 -16.39 -10.60 -3.36
C SER A 91 -17.88 -10.35 -3.21
#